data_AF-A0A7K3BLV2-F1
#
_entry.id   AF-A0A7K3BLV2-F1
#
_cell.length_a   1.000
_cell.length_b   1.000
_cell.length_c   1.000
_cell.angle_alpha   90.00
_cell.angle_beta   90.00
_cell.angle_gamma   90.00
#
_symmetry.space_group_name_H-M   'P 1'
#
loop_
_entity.id
_entity.type
_entity.pdbx_description
1 polymer ?
#
loop_
_entity_poly.entity_id
_entity_poly.type
_entity_poly.pdbx_seq_one_letter_code
_entity_poly.pdbx_strand_id
1 'polypeptide(L)'
;MIHIQPTRDRRVGFARWAVAQRPKVGTVGPHTFAVPARLFPDIAEELLIGAVVDGRPYVSPDQAPAAASPEREGIPGEPLPPAPEAAYPADPVPLPPPDFAPLEDAPADDSDRSDASQDEEPNSDGRFACGGCPRDFSTKRGRDLHQRQAHPED
;
A
#
# COMPACT_ATOMS: atom_id res chain seq x y z
N MET A 1 7.06 10.91 -10.05
CA MET A 1 7.93 10.13 -10.95
C MET A 1 7.56 8.67 -10.75
N ILE A 2 7.48 7.90 -11.83
CA ILE A 2 7.11 6.47 -11.81
C ILE A 2 8.40 5.67 -11.95
N HIS A 3 8.63 4.70 -11.06
CA HIS A 3 9.81 3.85 -11.09
C HIS A 3 9.52 2.56 -11.83
N ILE A 4 10.27 2.29 -12.90
CA ILE A 4 10.08 1.10 -13.73
C ILE A 4 11.33 0.24 -13.67
N GLN A 5 11.14 -1.04 -13.39
CA GLN A 5 12.17 -2.08 -13.42
C GLN A 5 11.87 -3.09 -14.52
N PRO A 6 12.47 -2.94 -15.72
CA PRO A 6 12.26 -3.86 -16.82
C PRO A 6 12.89 -5.24 -16.54
N THR A 7 12.27 -6.29 -17.09
CA THR A 7 12.84 -7.64 -17.10
C THR A 7 14.18 -7.68 -17.84
N ARG A 8 15.03 -8.65 -17.51
CA ARG A 8 16.39 -8.76 -18.06
C ARG A 8 16.42 -8.67 -19.59
N ASP A 9 15.51 -9.38 -20.25
CA ASP A 9 15.41 -9.44 -21.72
C ASP A 9 14.93 -8.13 -22.36
N ARG A 10 14.22 -7.29 -21.61
CA ARG A 10 13.61 -6.04 -22.10
C ARG A 10 14.38 -4.78 -21.71
N ARG A 11 15.39 -4.89 -20.83
CA ARG A 11 16.22 -3.77 -20.38
C ARG A 11 16.88 -3.00 -21.52
N VAL A 12 17.40 -3.70 -22.53
CA VAL A 12 18.06 -3.04 -23.67
C VAL A 12 17.06 -2.24 -24.50
N GLY A 13 15.88 -2.81 -24.77
CA GLY A 13 14.79 -2.12 -25.45
C GLY A 13 14.33 -0.88 -24.68
N PHE A 14 14.12 -1.03 -23.37
CA PHE A 14 13.73 0.06 -22.48
C PHE A 14 14.79 1.17 -22.43
N ALA A 15 16.07 0.82 -22.31
CA ALA A 15 17.16 1.80 -22.30
C ALA A 15 17.23 2.59 -23.61
N ARG A 16 17.05 1.93 -24.76
CA ARG A 16 16.98 2.61 -26.07
C ARG A 16 15.81 3.59 -26.12
N TRP A 17 14.62 3.19 -25.67
CA TRP A 17 13.46 4.06 -25.57
C TRP A 17 13.72 5.26 -24.64
N ALA A 18 14.28 5.01 -23.46
CA ALA A 18 14.54 6.03 -22.44
C ALA A 18 15.51 7.13 -22.91
N VAL A 19 16.54 6.77 -23.68
CA VAL A 19 17.53 7.72 -24.24
C VAL A 19 16.93 8.62 -25.32
N ALA A 20 15.87 8.17 -26.00
CA ALA A 20 15.18 8.96 -27.03
C ALA A 20 14.24 10.04 -26.45
N GLN A 21 13.89 9.97 -25.17
CA GLN A 21 12.86 10.84 -24.57
C GLN A 21 13.32 12.28 -24.32
N ARG A 22 12.37 13.21 -24.48
CA ARG A 22 12.48 14.62 -24.07
C ARG A 22 11.23 15.00 -23.28
N PRO A 23 11.30 15.20 -21.96
CA PRO A 23 12.49 15.24 -21.11
C PRO A 23 13.18 13.86 -20.99
N LYS A 24 14.48 13.88 -20.66
CA LYS A 24 15.23 12.63 -20.44
C LYS A 24 14.66 11.87 -19.24
N VAL A 25 14.48 10.57 -19.43
CA VAL A 25 14.17 9.63 -18.34
C VAL A 25 15.43 9.45 -17.49
N GLY A 26 15.29 9.59 -16.18
CA GLY A 26 16.40 9.40 -15.24
C GLY A 26 16.62 7.92 -14.92
N THR A 27 17.85 7.55 -14.58
CA THR A 27 18.16 6.23 -13.98
C THR A 27 18.40 6.43 -12.49
N VAL A 28 17.57 5.81 -11.65
CA VAL A 28 17.70 5.89 -10.17
C VAL A 28 18.42 4.69 -9.57
N GLY A 29 18.70 3.67 -10.38
CA GLY A 29 19.46 2.50 -9.97
C GLY A 29 19.90 1.64 -11.16
N PRO A 30 20.61 0.53 -10.92
CA PRO A 30 21.16 -0.31 -11.98
C PRO A 30 20.10 -0.85 -12.95
N HIS A 31 18.89 -1.06 -12.45
CA HIS A 31 17.79 -1.68 -13.19
C HIS A 31 16.48 -0.88 -13.05
N THR A 32 16.56 0.36 -12.57
CA THR A 32 15.39 1.17 -12.24
C THR A 32 15.45 2.53 -12.93
N PHE A 33 14.41 2.82 -13.71
CA PHE A 33 14.25 4.06 -14.44
C PHE A 33 13.16 4.93 -13.80
N ALA A 34 13.44 6.21 -13.61
CA ALA A 34 12.47 7.19 -13.13
C ALA A 34 11.84 7.91 -14.32
N VAL A 35 10.64 7.49 -14.68
CA VAL A 35 9.87 8.00 -15.81
C VAL A 35 8.91 9.10 -15.30
N PRO A 36 8.90 10.28 -15.92
CA PRO A 36 7.85 11.27 -15.69
C PRO A 36 6.46 10.69 -16.01
N ALA A 37 5.47 10.94 -15.16
CA ALA A 37 4.13 10.35 -15.32
C ALA A 37 3.50 10.57 -16.70
N ARG A 38 3.78 11.73 -17.32
CA ARG A 38 3.33 12.07 -18.68
C ARG A 38 3.89 11.19 -19.79
N LEU A 39 5.07 10.58 -19.60
CA LEU A 39 5.74 9.72 -20.60
C LEU A 39 5.40 8.24 -20.41
N PHE A 40 4.74 7.88 -19.31
CA PHE A 40 4.37 6.49 -19.03
C PHE A 40 3.42 5.90 -20.08
N PRO A 41 2.38 6.61 -20.56
CA PRO A 41 1.51 6.10 -21.62
C PRO A 41 2.20 5.91 -22.97
N ASP A 42 3.33 6.59 -23.20
CA ASP A 42 4.09 6.50 -24.44
C ASP A 42 5.08 5.31 -24.47
N ILE A 43 5.18 4.57 -23.37
CA ILE A 43 6.01 3.36 -23.31
C ILE A 43 5.28 2.25 -24.05
N ALA A 44 5.96 1.65 -25.04
CA ALA A 44 5.47 0.45 -25.70
C ALA A 44 5.20 -0.66 -24.67
N GLU A 45 4.01 -1.24 -24.71
CA GLU A 45 3.55 -2.22 -23.72
C GLU A 45 4.46 -3.46 -23.69
N GLU A 46 5.05 -3.82 -24.83
CA GLU A 46 6.03 -4.89 -24.98
C GLU A 46 7.35 -4.61 -24.24
N LEU A 47 7.55 -3.41 -23.70
CA LEU A 47 8.65 -3.11 -22.78
C LEU A 47 8.23 -3.25 -21.31
N LEU A 48 6.93 -3.24 -21.03
CA LEU A 48 6.34 -3.28 -19.70
C LEU A 48 5.90 -4.68 -19.24
N ILE A 49 5.59 -5.63 -20.14
CA ILE A 49 5.18 -6.99 -19.69
C ILE A 49 6.28 -7.63 -18.84
N GLY A 50 5.91 -8.01 -17.62
CA GLY A 50 6.80 -8.58 -16.61
C GLY A 50 7.66 -7.55 -15.85
N ALA A 51 7.60 -6.27 -16.21
CA ALA A 51 8.27 -5.21 -15.48
C ALA A 51 7.58 -4.94 -14.13
N VAL A 52 8.32 -4.32 -13.22
CA VAL A 52 7.77 -3.82 -11.94
C VAL A 52 7.66 -2.29 -12.01
N VAL A 53 6.45 -1.76 -11.85
CA VAL A 53 6.11 -0.34 -11.85
C VAL A 53 5.76 0.08 -10.42
N ASP A 54 6.56 0.97 -9.83
CA ASP A 54 6.44 1.43 -8.43
C ASP A 54 6.26 0.29 -7.41
N GLY A 55 7.01 -0.80 -7.61
CA GLY A 55 6.97 -1.98 -6.74
C GLY A 55 5.85 -2.96 -7.06
N ARG A 56 4.98 -2.68 -8.05
CA ARG A 56 3.89 -3.57 -8.47
C ARG A 56 4.19 -4.20 -9.83
N PRO A 57 3.94 -5.50 -10.04
CA PRO A 57 4.08 -6.08 -11.38
C PRO A 57 3.12 -5.37 -12.34
N TYR A 58 3.61 -5.02 -13.52
CA TYR A 58 2.78 -4.45 -14.56
C TYR A 58 1.76 -5.48 -15.04
N VAL A 59 0.49 -5.09 -15.06
CA VAL A 59 -0.62 -5.88 -15.59
C VAL A 59 -1.13 -5.16 -16.83
N SER A 60 -1.16 -5.87 -17.95
CA SER A 60 -1.75 -5.35 -19.19
C SER A 60 -3.20 -4.97 -18.93
N PRO A 61 -3.70 -3.83 -19.44
CA PRO A 61 -5.11 -3.46 -19.32
C PRO A 61 -6.04 -4.50 -19.96
N ASP A 62 -5.56 -5.28 -20.93
CA ASP A 62 -6.32 -6.39 -21.55
C ASP A 62 -6.41 -7.62 -20.62
N GLN A 63 -5.42 -7.78 -19.73
CA GLN A 63 -5.36 -8.85 -18.73
C GLN A 63 -5.96 -8.44 -17.38
N ALA A 64 -6.16 -7.14 -17.15
CA ALA A 64 -6.92 -6.70 -15.98
C ALA A 64 -8.31 -7.32 -16.08
N PRO A 65 -8.75 -8.13 -15.09
CA PRO A 65 -10.13 -8.57 -15.07
C PRO A 65 -10.97 -7.31 -15.11
N ALA A 66 -11.80 -7.17 -16.15
CA ALA A 66 -12.60 -5.98 -16.44
C ALA A 66 -12.92 -5.27 -15.13
N ALA A 67 -12.25 -4.13 -14.92
CA ALA A 67 -12.28 -3.43 -13.65
C ALA A 67 -13.72 -3.39 -13.19
N ALA A 68 -13.93 -3.84 -11.94
CA ALA A 68 -15.20 -3.89 -11.26
C ALA A 68 -16.13 -2.79 -11.78
N SER A 69 -17.33 -3.21 -12.21
CA SER A 69 -18.43 -2.34 -12.63
C SER A 69 -18.34 -1.02 -11.88
N PRO A 70 -18.41 0.15 -12.56
CA PRO A 70 -18.37 1.43 -11.88
C PRO A 70 -19.34 1.33 -10.71
N GLU A 71 -18.89 1.64 -9.49
CA GLU A 71 -19.75 1.71 -8.32
C GLU A 71 -20.90 2.66 -8.68
N ARG A 72 -21.99 2.09 -9.17
CA ARG A 72 -23.20 2.83 -9.47
C ARG A 72 -23.77 3.15 -8.11
N GLU A 73 -23.67 4.41 -7.74
CA GLU A 73 -24.42 4.97 -6.62
C GLU A 73 -25.89 4.60 -6.86
N GLY A 74 -26.38 3.64 -6.09
CA GLY A 74 -27.72 3.10 -6.29
C GLY A 74 -28.75 4.19 -6.06
N ILE A 75 -29.58 4.47 -7.06
CA ILE A 75 -30.69 5.41 -6.89
C ILE A 75 -31.72 4.75 -5.95
N PRO A 76 -32.09 5.37 -4.82
CA PRO A 76 -33.09 4.80 -3.92
C PRO A 76 -34.40 4.52 -4.67
N GLY A 77 -34.84 3.25 -4.65
CA GLY A 77 -36.06 2.79 -5.31
C GLY A 77 -35.85 2.05 -6.64
N GLU A 78 -34.64 2.00 -7.17
CA GLU A 78 -34.33 1.15 -8.33
C GLU A 78 -34.07 -0.29 -7.87
N PRO A 79 -34.69 -1.31 -8.50
CA PRO A 79 -34.43 -2.70 -8.14
C PRO A 79 -32.99 -3.07 -8.48
N LEU A 80 -32.30 -3.70 -7.53
CA LEU A 80 -30.94 -4.20 -7.74
C LEU A 80 -30.90 -5.12 -8.96
N PRO A 81 -29.84 -5.04 -9.80
CA PRO A 81 -29.66 -5.98 -10.90
C PRO A 81 -29.55 -7.40 -10.34
N PRO A 82 -30.10 -8.42 -11.02
CA PRO A 82 -29.98 -9.79 -10.59
C PRO A 82 -28.50 -10.20 -10.56
N ALA A 83 -28.08 -10.85 -9.48
CA ALA A 83 -26.75 -11.41 -9.39
C ALA A 83 -26.54 -12.46 -10.51
N PRO A 84 -25.36 -12.50 -11.16
CA PRO A 84 -25.10 -13.51 -12.18
C PRO A 84 -25.09 -14.90 -11.53
N GLU A 85 -25.65 -15.90 -12.21
CA GLU A 85 -25.70 -17.28 -11.69
C GLU A 85 -24.31 -17.84 -11.37
N ALA A 86 -23.27 -17.38 -12.06
CA ALA A 86 -21.88 -17.73 -11.78
C ALA A 86 -21.35 -17.22 -10.43
N ALA A 87 -22.04 -16.28 -9.77
CA ALA A 87 -21.66 -15.81 -8.43
C ALA A 87 -22.01 -16.83 -7.34
N TYR A 88 -22.90 -17.79 -7.62
CA TYR A 88 -23.27 -18.85 -6.70
C TYR A 88 -22.69 -20.18 -7.20
N PRO A 89 -21.93 -20.93 -6.38
CA PRO A 89 -21.53 -22.28 -6.76
C PRO A 89 -22.79 -23.16 -6.87
N ALA A 90 -22.79 -24.10 -7.83
CA ALA A 90 -23.90 -25.02 -8.06
C ALA A 90 -24.20 -25.94 -6.87
N ASP A 91 -23.26 -26.05 -5.93
CA ASP A 91 -23.36 -26.87 -4.72
C ASP A 91 -23.13 -25.98 -3.49
N PRO A 92 -24.20 -25.47 -2.86
CA PRO A 92 -24.07 -24.70 -1.63
C PRO A 92 -23.64 -25.64 -0.50
N VAL A 93 -22.39 -25.51 -0.06
CA VAL A 93 -21.87 -26.26 1.09
C VAL A 93 -22.61 -25.82 2.36
N PRO A 94 -23.29 -26.74 3.07
CA PRO A 94 -23.90 -26.43 4.37
C PRO A 94 -22.82 -25.95 5.33
N LEU A 95 -22.95 -24.73 5.84
CA LEU A 95 -22.06 -24.24 6.88
C LEU A 95 -22.28 -25.07 8.15
N PRO A 96 -21.21 -25.51 8.84
CA PRO A 96 -21.36 -26.12 10.15
C PRO A 96 -22.03 -25.12 11.11
N PRO A 97 -22.85 -25.59 12.06
CA PRO A 97 -23.38 -24.71 13.10
C PRO A 97 -22.21 -24.02 13.79
N PRO A 98 -22.30 -22.71 14.05
CA PRO A 98 -21.22 -21.99 14.69
C PRO A 98 -21.02 -22.57 16.09
N ASP A 99 -19.82 -23.12 16.33
CA ASP A 99 -19.38 -23.61 17.63
C ASP A 99 -18.97 -22.40 18.47
N PHE A 100 -19.96 -21.66 18.96
CA PHE A 100 -19.76 -20.61 19.94
C PHE A 100 -19.49 -21.27 21.30
N ALA A 101 -18.27 -21.79 21.48
CA ALA A 101 -17.77 -22.09 22.80
C ALA A 101 -17.73 -20.79 23.63
N PRO A 102 -18.29 -20.77 24.85
CA PRO A 102 -18.14 -19.64 25.77
C PRO A 102 -16.65 -19.29 25.96
N LEU A 103 -16.36 -17.99 25.83
CA LEU A 103 -15.03 -17.39 25.85
C LEU A 103 -14.44 -17.37 27.27
N GLU A 104 -14.35 -18.52 27.94
CA GLU A 104 -13.79 -18.64 29.31
C GLU A 104 -12.33 -19.11 29.34
N ASP A 105 -11.72 -19.41 28.18
CA ASP A 105 -10.34 -19.89 28.11
C ASP A 105 -9.53 -19.14 27.02
N ALA A 106 -9.56 -17.81 27.07
CA ALA A 106 -8.56 -17.01 26.38
C ALA A 106 -7.27 -17.00 27.24
N PRO A 107 -6.15 -17.58 26.80
CA PRO A 107 -4.90 -17.43 27.53
C PRO A 107 -4.54 -15.95 27.55
N ALA A 108 -4.31 -15.41 28.75
CA ALA A 108 -3.76 -14.08 28.91
C ALA A 108 -2.40 -14.02 28.18
N ASP A 109 -2.34 -13.24 27.11
CA ASP A 109 -1.11 -12.94 26.39
C ASP A 109 -0.28 -12.01 27.28
N ASP A 110 0.44 -12.61 28.23
CA ASP A 110 1.52 -11.97 28.98
C ASP A 110 2.73 -11.88 28.05
N SER A 111 2.60 -11.06 27.00
CA SER A 111 3.72 -10.61 26.19
C SER A 111 4.51 -9.58 26.99
N ASP A 112 5.23 -10.08 28.00
CA ASP A 112 6.44 -9.47 28.54
C ASP A 112 7.44 -9.32 27.38
N ARG A 113 7.41 -8.14 26.76
CA ARG A 113 8.54 -7.61 26.02
C ARG A 113 9.12 -6.47 26.83
N SER A 114 10.05 -6.88 27.68
CA SER A 114 11.13 -6.05 28.19
C SER A 114 11.75 -5.19 27.07
N ASP A 115 11.58 -3.87 27.16
CA ASP A 115 12.47 -2.90 26.53
C ASP A 115 12.81 -1.83 27.57
N ALA A 116 13.95 -2.01 28.20
CA ALA A 116 14.55 -1.06 29.11
C ALA A 116 15.11 0.11 28.30
N SER A 117 14.55 1.32 28.45
CA SER A 117 15.23 2.59 28.18
C SER A 117 14.43 3.81 28.69
N GLN A 118 14.89 4.31 29.85
CA GLN A 118 14.72 5.65 30.42
C GLN A 118 13.28 6.11 30.69
N ASP A 119 12.94 6.06 31.98
CA ASP A 119 11.76 6.62 32.63
C ASP A 119 11.74 8.15 32.48
N GLU A 120 11.08 8.63 31.43
CA GLU A 120 10.43 9.93 31.49
C GLU A 120 8.96 9.68 31.79
N GLU A 121 8.57 10.02 33.02
CA GLU A 121 7.18 9.92 33.46
C GLU A 121 6.30 10.85 32.61
N PRO A 122 5.09 10.39 32.21
CA PRO A 122 4.13 11.27 31.58
C PRO A 122 3.81 12.44 32.52
N ASN A 123 3.43 13.59 31.95
CA ASN A 123 2.93 14.69 32.79
C ASN A 123 1.70 14.22 33.58
N SER A 124 1.31 15.01 34.60
CA SER A 124 0.16 14.76 35.47
C SER A 124 -1.15 14.39 34.76
N ASP A 125 -1.29 14.73 33.48
CA ASP A 125 -2.44 14.43 32.62
C ASP A 125 -2.30 13.13 31.78
N GLY A 126 -1.27 12.33 32.01
CA GLY A 126 -1.01 11.09 31.25
C GLY A 126 -0.55 11.32 29.81
N ARG A 127 -0.14 12.55 29.46
CA ARG A 127 0.33 12.93 28.12
C ARG A 127 1.83 13.23 28.10
N PHE A 128 2.44 13.01 26.93
CA PHE A 128 3.86 13.22 26.67
C PHE A 128 4.06 14.53 25.91
N ALA A 129 4.60 15.55 26.57
CA ALA A 129 4.90 16.85 25.93
C ALA A 129 6.20 16.80 25.11
N CYS A 130 6.24 17.50 23.97
CA CYS A 130 7.47 17.70 23.23
C CYS A 130 8.34 18.78 23.90
N GLY A 131 9.64 18.52 24.07
CA GLY A 131 10.58 19.51 24.60
C GLY A 131 10.90 20.68 23.66
N GLY A 132 10.62 20.54 22.36
CA GLY A 132 10.93 21.55 21.32
C GLY A 132 9.73 22.39 20.87
N CYS A 133 8.50 22.03 21.25
CA CYS A 133 7.28 22.76 20.88
C CYS A 133 6.12 22.45 21.86
N PRO A 134 5.04 23.25 21.89
CA PRO A 134 3.95 23.08 22.87
C PRO A 134 2.99 21.91 22.56
N ARG A 135 3.37 20.96 21.70
CA ARG A 135 2.51 19.81 21.36
C ARG A 135 2.61 18.70 22.40
N ASP A 136 1.45 18.19 22.78
CA ASP A 136 1.29 17.00 23.61
C ASP A 136 0.86 15.77 22.78
N PHE A 137 1.32 14.60 23.22
CA PHE A 137 1.07 13.32 22.56
C PHE A 137 0.48 12.33 23.56
N SER A 138 -0.43 11.47 23.09
CA SER A 138 -1.02 10.40 23.90
C SER A 138 -0.08 9.22 24.12
N THR A 139 1.04 9.15 23.39
CA THR A 139 2.03 8.06 23.49
C THR A 139 3.45 8.59 23.38
N LYS A 140 4.39 7.98 24.14
CA LYS A 140 5.83 8.28 24.08
C LYS A 140 6.38 8.13 22.64
N ARG A 141 6.02 7.04 21.96
CA ARG A 141 6.41 6.77 20.57
C ARG A 141 5.96 7.88 19.61
N GLY A 142 4.78 8.46 19.83
CA GLY A 142 4.27 9.58 19.03
C GLY A 142 5.10 10.86 19.20
N ARG A 143 5.47 11.19 20.44
CA ARG A 143 6.37 12.31 20.76
C ARG A 143 7.74 12.13 20.12
N ASP A 144 8.34 10.95 20.26
CA ASP A 144 9.71 10.70 19.78
C ASP A 144 9.80 10.75 18.24
N LEU A 145 8.78 10.23 17.54
CA LEU A 145 8.68 10.35 16.09
C LEU A 145 8.54 11.82 15.67
N HIS A 146 7.71 12.58 16.39
CA HIS A 146 7.55 14.01 16.14
C HIS A 146 8.86 14.77 16.34
N GLN A 147 9.63 14.49 17.40
CA GLN A 147 10.92 15.13 17.65
C GLN A 147 11.89 14.92 16.49
N ARG A 148 12.05 13.67 16.01
CA ARG A 148 12.95 13.37 14.89
C ARG A 148 12.54 14.02 13.57
N GLN A 149 11.24 14.24 13.36
CA GLN A 149 10.73 14.80 12.11
C GLN A 149 10.65 16.32 12.10
N ALA A 150 10.27 16.94 13.23
CA ALA A 150 10.02 18.37 13.34
C ALA A 150 11.18 19.14 13.98
N HIS A 151 12.07 18.46 14.70
CA HIS A 151 13.26 19.03 15.34
C HIS A 151 14.53 18.26 14.95
N PRO A 152 14.84 18.10 13.64
CA PRO A 152 16.13 17.55 13.24
C PRO A 152 17.25 18.51 13.68
N GLU A 153 18.23 17.97 14.38
CA GLU A 153 19.46 18.65 14.79
C GLU A 153 20.29 18.99 13.54
N ASP A 154 20.70 20.27 13.40
CA ASP A 154 21.52 20.82 12.31
C ASP A 154 23.02 20.60 12.56
#